data_AF-A0A1F3P4T5-F1
#
_entry.id   AF-A0A1F3P4T5-F1
#
_cell.length_a   1.000
_cell.length_b   1.000
_cell.length_c   1.000
_cell.angle_alpha   90.00
_cell.angle_beta   90.00
_cell.angle_gamma   90.00
#
_symmetry.space_group_name_H-M   'P 1'
#
loop_
_entity.id
_entity.type
_entity.pdbx_description
1 polymer ?
#
loop_
_entity_poly.entity_id
_entity_poly.type
_entity_poly.pdbx_seq_one_letter_code
_entity_poly.pdbx_strand_id
1 'polypeptide(L)'
;MKTLFRIMLMIAIVGSGRALIGLNAQENEGVVKYTPDFRFTDGIYLNFDQVKMNSPIPKAKILTSTDYNDKDFFKNLMSGEKIYFYDGMGMRQEVEKSSIWGFSRNGVLYVQIQGNFNRITFIGNICHFVADVTSYDNRYYNSPYGFYDPYYSPYYSPYYSPYYYPYSYSYNRYSPYGNYYSPYRQNPGRNELRQYLIDFDSGKILEYDIENTELLLMRDSELHEEYVRLPNKKKKDLMFVYIRKFNEKNPLYLPSNQAF
;
A
#
# COMPACT_ATOMS: atom_id res chain seq x y z
N MET A 1 -21.84 -84.39 -1.26
CA MET A 1 -22.02 -84.63 -2.71
C MET A 1 -22.17 -83.26 -3.36
N LYS A 2 -21.30 -82.69 -4.19
CA LYS A 2 -20.17 -83.11 -5.04
C LYS A 2 -19.17 -81.93 -5.02
N THR A 3 -17.96 -82.02 -4.48
CA THR A 3 -16.68 -82.27 -5.19
C THR A 3 -16.58 -81.71 -6.62
N LEU A 4 -15.60 -80.82 -6.84
CA LEU A 4 -14.71 -80.70 -8.02
C LEU A 4 -13.69 -79.56 -7.74
N PHE A 5 -12.56 -79.83 -7.05
CA PHE A 5 -11.24 -80.12 -7.63
C PHE A 5 -10.82 -79.21 -8.80
N ARG A 6 -9.82 -78.33 -8.59
CA ARG A 6 -8.47 -78.55 -9.15
C ARG A 6 -7.44 -77.51 -8.69
N ILE A 7 -6.24 -78.04 -8.51
CA ILE A 7 -4.99 -77.48 -7.99
C ILE A 7 -4.30 -76.62 -9.05
N MET A 8 -3.71 -75.50 -8.64
CA MET A 8 -2.46 -74.99 -9.23
C MET A 8 -1.75 -74.10 -8.20
N LEU A 9 -0.75 -74.71 -7.57
CA LEU A 9 0.30 -74.02 -6.80
C LEU A 9 1.42 -73.69 -7.79
N MET A 10 1.74 -72.41 -7.96
CA MET A 10 3.02 -71.96 -8.52
C MET A 10 3.59 -70.92 -7.56
N ILE A 11 4.73 -71.28 -6.97
CA ILE A 11 5.51 -70.47 -6.05
C ILE A 11 6.37 -69.51 -6.89
N ALA A 12 6.36 -68.22 -6.55
CA ALA A 12 7.47 -67.33 -6.84
C ALA A 12 7.67 -66.36 -5.67
N ILE A 13 8.83 -66.50 -5.04
CA ILE A 13 9.43 -65.65 -4.00
C ILE A 13 9.97 -64.37 -4.68
N VAL A 14 10.33 -63.38 -3.86
CA VAL A 14 11.03 -62.10 -4.15
C VAL A 14 10.02 -60.94 -4.19
N GLY A 15 10.08 -59.93 -3.35
CA GLY A 15 11.12 -59.43 -2.46
C GLY A 15 10.90 -57.91 -2.35
N SER A 16 11.19 -57.34 -1.19
CA SER A 16 11.46 -55.91 -0.97
C SER A 16 10.46 -54.88 -1.54
N GLY A 17 9.69 -54.27 -0.64
CA GLY A 17 9.02 -53.02 -0.96
C GLY A 17 8.07 -52.59 0.13
N ARG A 18 8.58 -52.26 1.32
CA ARG A 18 7.86 -51.30 2.17
C ARG A 18 7.76 -50.04 1.33
N ALA A 19 6.57 -49.78 0.79
CA ALA A 19 6.23 -48.46 0.30
C ALA A 19 6.27 -47.54 1.54
N LEU A 20 7.44 -47.01 1.83
CA LEU A 20 7.58 -45.74 2.50
C LEU A 20 6.90 -44.74 1.56
N ILE A 21 5.60 -44.54 1.78
CA ILE A 21 4.95 -43.33 1.34
C ILE A 21 5.71 -42.23 2.08
N GLY A 22 6.68 -41.65 1.37
CA GLY A 22 7.20 -40.34 1.74
C GLY A 22 5.99 -39.44 1.76
N LEU A 23 5.48 -39.16 2.96
CA LEU A 23 4.73 -37.95 3.21
C LEU A 23 5.71 -36.83 2.85
N ASN A 24 5.69 -36.41 1.59
CA ASN A 24 6.22 -35.10 1.23
C ASN A 24 5.49 -34.16 2.18
N ALA A 25 6.26 -33.57 3.10
CA ALA A 25 5.82 -32.41 3.81
C ALA A 25 5.34 -31.44 2.73
N GLN A 26 4.04 -31.17 2.73
CA GLN A 26 3.46 -30.14 1.90
C GLN A 26 4.17 -28.85 2.33
N GLU A 27 5.20 -28.45 1.58
CA GLU A 27 5.72 -27.08 1.66
C GLU A 27 4.50 -26.17 1.55
N ASN A 28 4.49 -25.06 2.29
CA ASN A 28 3.41 -24.06 2.22
C ASN A 28 3.34 -23.46 0.80
N GLU A 29 2.79 -24.21 -0.14
CA GLU A 29 2.56 -23.86 -1.53
C GLU A 29 1.37 -22.90 -1.57
N GLY A 30 1.64 -21.63 -1.32
CA GLY A 30 0.59 -20.62 -1.46
C GLY A 30 1.00 -19.22 -1.11
N VAL A 31 2.04 -19.00 -0.31
CA VAL A 31 2.47 -17.66 0.10
C VAL A 31 3.97 -17.44 -0.11
N VAL A 32 4.33 -16.24 -0.55
CA VAL A 32 5.70 -15.79 -0.78
C VAL A 32 5.99 -14.54 0.03
N LYS A 33 7.22 -14.40 0.49
CA LYS A 33 7.69 -13.15 1.10
C LYS A 33 7.64 -12.04 0.06
N TYR A 34 7.03 -10.92 0.41
CA TYR A 34 7.02 -9.73 -0.44
C TYR A 34 8.46 -9.26 -0.71
N THR A 35 8.72 -8.93 -1.96
CA THR A 35 9.92 -8.24 -2.41
C THR A 35 9.52 -7.09 -3.33
N PRO A 36 10.37 -6.07 -3.55
CA PRO A 36 10.09 -5.01 -4.52
C PRO A 36 9.82 -5.50 -5.95
N ASP A 37 10.23 -6.72 -6.27
CA ASP A 37 9.99 -7.37 -7.57
C ASP A 37 8.64 -8.09 -7.64
N PHE A 38 7.94 -8.25 -6.51
CA PHE A 38 6.57 -8.74 -6.49
C PHE A 38 5.68 -7.83 -7.35
N ARG A 39 4.77 -8.44 -8.09
CA ARG A 39 3.80 -7.75 -8.96
C ARG A 39 2.42 -8.19 -8.54
N PHE A 40 1.56 -7.25 -8.15
CA PHE A 40 0.17 -7.55 -7.87
C PHE A 40 -0.57 -7.97 -9.15
N THR A 41 -1.64 -8.72 -9.02
CA THR A 41 -2.48 -9.08 -10.17
C THR A 41 -3.18 -7.81 -10.67
N ASP A 42 -3.14 -7.57 -11.97
CA ASP A 42 -3.77 -6.39 -12.57
C ASP A 42 -5.30 -6.49 -12.53
N GLY A 43 -5.95 -5.40 -12.13
CA GLY A 43 -7.40 -5.35 -11.98
C GLY A 43 -7.86 -4.41 -10.87
N ILE A 44 -9.16 -4.43 -10.57
CA ILE A 44 -9.79 -3.59 -9.55
C ILE A 44 -9.94 -4.37 -8.25
N TYR A 45 -9.48 -3.78 -7.15
CA TYR A 45 -9.69 -4.26 -5.80
C TYR A 45 -10.83 -3.45 -5.17
N LEU A 46 -11.98 -4.09 -4.98
CA LEU A 46 -13.14 -3.48 -4.34
C LEU A 46 -12.88 -3.21 -2.85
N ASN A 47 -12.23 -4.16 -2.17
CA ASN A 47 -11.95 -4.10 -0.75
C ASN A 47 -10.53 -4.58 -0.44
N PHE A 48 -10.10 -4.37 0.80
CA PHE A 48 -8.75 -4.70 1.22
C PHE A 48 -8.49 -6.22 1.33
N ASP A 49 -9.51 -7.04 1.59
CA ASP A 49 -9.34 -8.49 1.61
C ASP A 49 -8.92 -9.04 0.24
N GLN A 50 -9.45 -8.48 -0.85
CA GLN A 50 -8.99 -8.80 -2.20
C GLN A 50 -7.51 -8.46 -2.41
N VAL A 51 -6.99 -7.42 -1.76
CA VAL A 51 -5.57 -7.03 -1.84
C VAL A 51 -4.70 -8.04 -1.12
N LYS A 52 -5.08 -8.43 0.10
CA LYS A 52 -4.38 -9.49 0.86
C LYS A 52 -4.36 -10.80 0.11
N MET A 53 -5.46 -11.14 -0.57
CA MET A 53 -5.58 -12.35 -1.38
C MET A 53 -5.00 -12.19 -2.80
N ASN A 54 -4.53 -11.01 -3.18
CA ASN A 54 -4.09 -10.65 -4.52
C ASN A 54 -5.08 -11.09 -5.64
N SER A 55 -6.37 -10.93 -5.36
CA SER A 55 -7.49 -11.44 -6.17
C SER A 55 -8.42 -10.29 -6.61
N PRO A 56 -8.00 -9.46 -7.57
CA PRO A 56 -8.82 -8.37 -8.09
C PRO A 56 -9.93 -8.88 -9.02
N ILE A 57 -10.85 -7.97 -9.38
CA ILE A 57 -11.66 -8.11 -10.58
C ILE A 57 -10.74 -7.91 -11.79
N PRO A 58 -10.50 -8.94 -12.61
CA PRO A 58 -9.62 -8.83 -13.76
C PRO A 58 -10.24 -7.96 -14.83
N LYS A 59 -9.36 -7.33 -15.62
CA LYS A 59 -9.74 -6.43 -16.71
C LYS A 59 -10.82 -7.00 -17.63
N ALA A 60 -10.71 -8.28 -17.99
CA ALA A 60 -11.63 -8.97 -18.89
C ALA A 60 -13.07 -9.12 -18.35
N LYS A 61 -13.30 -8.95 -17.04
CA LYS A 61 -14.65 -9.00 -16.44
C LYS A 61 -15.31 -7.62 -16.35
N ILE A 62 -14.59 -6.54 -16.65
CA ILE A 62 -15.09 -5.18 -16.55
C ILE A 62 -15.89 -4.83 -17.80
N LEU A 63 -17.06 -4.23 -17.65
CA LEU A 63 -17.91 -3.78 -18.75
C LEU A 63 -17.65 -2.30 -19.01
N THR A 64 -16.94 -2.00 -20.09
CA THR A 64 -16.61 -0.64 -20.49
C THR A 64 -16.50 -0.52 -22.01
N SER A 65 -16.70 0.69 -22.52
CA SER A 65 -16.41 1.07 -23.90
C SER A 65 -14.92 1.41 -24.13
N THR A 66 -14.13 1.54 -23.05
CA THR A 66 -12.68 1.76 -23.14
C THR A 66 -11.99 0.53 -23.72
N ASP A 67 -11.06 0.74 -24.65
CA ASP A 67 -10.26 -0.33 -25.24
C ASP A 67 -9.43 -1.08 -24.18
N TYR A 68 -9.51 -2.40 -24.19
CA TYR A 68 -8.77 -3.27 -23.29
C TYR A 68 -7.26 -3.30 -23.53
N ASN A 69 -6.75 -2.72 -24.60
CA ASN A 69 -5.32 -2.58 -24.83
C ASN A 69 -4.82 -1.15 -24.60
N ASP A 70 -5.70 -0.23 -24.21
CA ASP A 70 -5.34 1.15 -23.93
C ASP A 70 -4.39 1.23 -22.73
N LYS A 71 -3.27 1.94 -22.92
CA LYS A 71 -2.33 2.28 -21.84
C LYS A 71 -3.04 3.07 -20.76
N ASP A 72 -3.98 3.92 -21.11
CA ASP A 72 -4.73 4.75 -20.16
C ASP A 72 -6.04 4.09 -19.72
N PHE A 73 -6.20 2.78 -19.92
CA PHE A 73 -7.43 2.05 -19.58
C PHE A 73 -7.97 2.38 -18.18
N PHE A 74 -7.15 2.27 -17.13
CA PHE A 74 -7.61 2.53 -15.76
C PHE A 74 -7.94 4.00 -15.53
N LYS A 75 -7.20 4.92 -16.16
CA LYS A 75 -7.49 6.37 -16.08
C LYS A 75 -8.85 6.68 -16.71
N ASN A 76 -9.10 6.12 -17.89
CA ASN A 76 -10.35 6.30 -18.63
C ASN A 76 -11.52 5.59 -17.95
N LEU A 77 -11.31 4.39 -17.41
CA LEU A 77 -12.32 3.65 -16.65
C LEU A 77 -12.73 4.41 -15.38
N MET A 78 -11.77 4.99 -14.66
CA MET A 78 -12.00 5.74 -13.43
C MET A 78 -12.48 7.18 -13.67
N SER A 79 -12.66 7.62 -14.92
CA SER A 79 -13.27 8.92 -15.21
C SER A 79 -14.79 8.90 -14.96
N GLY A 80 -15.42 7.73 -15.03
CA GLY A 80 -16.82 7.54 -14.68
C GLY A 80 -17.07 7.59 -13.17
N GLU A 81 -18.34 7.72 -12.79
CA GLU A 81 -18.77 7.62 -11.39
C GLU A 81 -18.98 6.18 -10.94
N LYS A 82 -19.26 5.28 -11.89
CA LYS A 82 -19.64 3.89 -11.64
C LYS A 82 -18.85 2.95 -12.54
N ILE A 83 -18.60 1.75 -12.02
CA ILE A 83 -17.96 0.66 -12.75
C ILE A 83 -18.92 -0.53 -12.78
N TYR A 84 -19.03 -1.14 -13.95
CA TYR A 84 -19.84 -2.32 -14.18
C TYR A 84 -18.93 -3.51 -14.46
N PHE A 85 -19.25 -4.70 -13.96
CA PHE A 85 -18.46 -5.91 -14.18
C PHE A 85 -19.33 -7.16 -14.03
N TYR A 86 -18.86 -8.31 -14.51
CA TYR A 86 -19.47 -9.61 -14.20
C TYR A 86 -18.79 -10.25 -12.98
N ASP A 87 -19.59 -10.72 -12.03
CA ASP A 87 -19.07 -11.45 -10.86
C ASP A 87 -18.68 -12.90 -11.20
N GLY A 88 -18.35 -13.70 -10.18
CA GLY A 88 -17.99 -15.11 -10.33
C GLY A 88 -19.12 -16.00 -10.86
N MET A 89 -20.38 -15.56 -10.75
CA MET A 89 -21.57 -16.28 -11.23
C MET A 89 -22.04 -15.78 -12.61
N GLY A 90 -21.32 -14.81 -13.20
CA GLY A 90 -21.70 -14.19 -14.48
C GLY A 90 -22.81 -13.15 -14.36
N MET A 91 -23.16 -12.74 -13.14
CA MET A 91 -24.16 -11.70 -12.92
C MET A 91 -23.52 -10.32 -13.04
N ARG A 92 -24.23 -9.39 -13.70
CA ARG A 92 -23.77 -8.00 -13.82
C ARG A 92 -23.88 -7.29 -12.48
N GLN A 93 -22.77 -6.73 -12.03
CA GLN A 93 -22.64 -5.91 -10.84
C GLN A 93 -22.35 -4.46 -11.20
N GLU A 94 -22.64 -3.57 -10.26
CA GLU A 94 -22.40 -2.14 -10.34
C GLU A 94 -21.80 -1.67 -9.03
N VAL A 95 -20.75 -0.83 -9.11
CA VAL A 95 -20.08 -0.27 -7.94
C VAL A 95 -19.74 1.19 -8.17
N GLU A 96 -19.91 2.03 -7.15
CA GLU A 96 -19.47 3.42 -7.20
C GLU A 96 -17.96 3.50 -7.11
N LYS A 97 -17.34 4.38 -7.91
CA LYS A 97 -15.89 4.62 -7.90
C LYS A 97 -15.37 4.99 -6.50
N SER A 98 -16.15 5.76 -5.75
CA SER A 98 -15.85 6.20 -4.39
C SER A 98 -15.69 5.04 -3.41
N SER A 99 -16.33 3.90 -3.66
CA SER A 99 -16.33 2.72 -2.79
C SER A 99 -15.25 1.69 -3.12
N ILE A 100 -14.52 1.89 -4.22
CA ILE A 100 -13.41 1.03 -4.63
C ILE A 100 -12.20 1.31 -3.74
N TRP A 101 -11.59 0.27 -3.18
CA TRP A 101 -10.35 0.40 -2.42
C TRP A 101 -9.18 0.86 -3.30
N GLY A 102 -9.02 0.26 -4.48
CA GLY A 102 -7.90 0.56 -5.36
C GLY A 102 -7.87 -0.27 -6.63
N PHE A 103 -6.78 -0.16 -7.38
CA PHE A 103 -6.51 -1.02 -8.54
C PHE A 103 -5.01 -1.35 -8.63
N SER A 104 -4.67 -2.40 -9.37
CA SER A 104 -3.29 -2.62 -9.82
C SER A 104 -3.19 -2.51 -11.33
N ARG A 105 -2.08 -1.90 -11.77
CA ARG A 105 -1.69 -1.77 -13.17
C ARG A 105 -0.20 -2.06 -13.28
N ASN A 106 0.17 -2.96 -14.19
CA ASN A 106 1.52 -3.46 -14.37
C ASN A 106 2.15 -3.93 -13.03
N GLY A 107 1.35 -4.54 -12.16
CA GLY A 107 1.77 -5.02 -10.84
C GLY A 107 2.02 -3.96 -9.78
N VAL A 108 1.72 -2.68 -10.05
CA VAL A 108 1.83 -1.58 -9.08
C VAL A 108 0.45 -1.29 -8.49
N LEU A 109 0.35 -1.16 -7.17
CA LEU A 109 -0.91 -0.82 -6.49
C LEU A 109 -1.16 0.68 -6.43
N TYR A 110 -2.42 1.05 -6.61
CA TYR A 110 -2.97 2.38 -6.46
C TYR A 110 -4.14 2.33 -5.50
N VAL A 111 -4.14 3.19 -4.48
CA VAL A 111 -5.17 3.27 -3.44
C VAL A 111 -6.03 4.51 -3.62
N GLN A 112 -7.33 4.39 -3.36
CA GLN A 112 -8.27 5.49 -3.41
C GLN A 112 -8.16 6.36 -2.15
N ILE A 113 -8.10 7.68 -2.34
CA ILE A 113 -8.24 8.71 -1.30
C ILE A 113 -9.09 9.83 -1.87
N GLN A 114 -10.23 10.14 -1.24
CA GLN A 114 -11.14 11.22 -1.65
C GLN A 114 -11.53 11.21 -3.15
N GLY A 115 -11.71 10.01 -3.72
CA GLY A 115 -12.06 9.83 -5.14
C GLY A 115 -10.89 9.83 -6.11
N ASN A 116 -9.68 10.14 -5.64
CA ASN A 116 -8.44 10.11 -6.43
C ASN A 116 -7.64 8.84 -6.13
N PHE A 117 -6.97 8.30 -7.14
CA PHE A 117 -6.15 7.10 -6.99
C PHE A 117 -4.66 7.46 -6.97
N ASN A 118 -3.97 7.01 -5.92
CA ASN A 118 -2.59 7.38 -5.63
C ASN A 118 -1.73 6.12 -5.54
N ARG A 119 -0.52 6.17 -6.11
CA ARG A 119 0.40 5.03 -6.09
C ARG A 119 0.87 4.75 -4.67
N ILE A 120 0.83 3.49 -4.26
CA ILE A 120 1.52 3.05 -3.03
C ILE A 120 3.03 2.96 -3.33
N THR A 121 3.82 3.83 -2.69
CA THR A 121 5.25 3.98 -3.00
C THR A 121 6.14 2.98 -2.27
N PHE A 122 5.72 2.54 -1.08
CA PHE A 122 6.45 1.58 -0.26
C PHE A 122 5.48 0.55 0.32
N ILE A 123 5.74 -0.74 0.07
CA ILE A 123 4.87 -1.84 0.48
C ILE A 123 5.60 -2.73 1.49
N GLY A 124 4.89 -3.12 2.54
CA GLY A 124 5.30 -4.02 3.60
C GLY A 124 4.12 -4.24 4.56
N ASN A 125 4.36 -4.79 5.76
CA ASN A 125 3.29 -4.89 6.76
C ASN A 125 2.78 -3.50 7.20
N ILE A 126 3.65 -2.51 7.13
CA ILE A 126 3.29 -1.09 7.13
C ILE A 126 3.63 -0.51 5.76
N CYS A 127 2.62 -0.16 4.97
CA CYS A 127 2.82 0.55 3.70
C CYS A 127 2.92 2.06 3.93
N HIS A 128 3.57 2.77 3.00
CA HIS A 128 3.64 4.23 2.98
C HIS A 128 3.38 4.77 1.57
N PHE A 129 2.63 5.87 1.50
CA PHE A 129 2.31 6.55 0.24
C PHE A 129 1.99 8.03 0.43
N VAL A 130 1.90 8.76 -0.69
CA VAL A 130 1.55 10.18 -0.75
C VAL A 130 0.28 10.33 -1.59
N ALA A 131 -0.65 11.17 -1.14
CA ALA A 131 -1.88 11.47 -1.85
C ALA A 131 -2.18 12.98 -1.88
N ASP A 132 -2.80 13.41 -2.98
CA ASP A 132 -3.38 14.75 -3.09
C ASP A 132 -4.76 14.77 -2.43
N VAL A 133 -4.92 15.67 -1.45
CA VAL A 133 -6.14 15.80 -0.65
C VAL A 133 -6.65 17.22 -0.80
N THR A 134 -7.93 17.38 -1.12
CA THR A 134 -8.55 18.71 -1.18
C THR A 134 -8.98 19.10 0.23
N SER A 135 -8.36 20.15 0.76
CA SER A 135 -8.73 20.75 2.03
C SER A 135 -9.48 22.06 1.81
N TYR A 136 -10.52 22.30 2.59
CA TYR A 136 -11.21 23.59 2.64
C TYR A 136 -10.72 24.31 3.88
N ASP A 137 -10.00 25.42 3.71
CA ASP A 137 -9.54 26.23 4.84
C ASP A 137 -10.75 26.96 5.44
N ASN A 138 -11.22 26.53 6.61
CA ASN A 138 -12.32 27.16 7.33
C ASN A 138 -11.87 28.30 8.28
N ARG A 139 -10.63 28.80 8.17
CA ARG A 139 -10.05 29.82 9.06
C ARG A 139 -10.61 31.25 8.89
N TYR A 140 -11.80 31.41 8.33
CA TYR A 140 -12.46 32.71 8.22
C TYR A 140 -13.64 32.92 9.20
N TYR A 141 -13.71 32.09 10.26
CA TYR A 141 -14.70 32.23 11.33
C TYR A 141 -14.07 32.03 12.73
N ASN A 142 -13.12 32.88 13.10
CA ASN A 142 -12.89 33.36 14.48
C ASN A 142 -11.53 34.07 14.58
N SER A 143 -11.54 35.40 14.53
CA SER A 143 -10.70 36.20 15.43
C SER A 143 -11.14 37.68 15.37
N PRO A 144 -12.03 38.14 16.27
CA PRO A 144 -12.14 39.56 16.57
C PRO A 144 -10.89 39.96 17.38
N TYR A 145 -10.31 41.12 17.08
CA TYR A 145 -9.07 41.68 17.66
C TYR A 145 -7.75 41.31 16.96
N GLY A 146 -7.50 41.98 15.84
CA GLY A 146 -6.15 42.13 15.28
C GLY A 146 -5.41 43.29 15.98
N PHE A 147 -4.27 42.98 16.61
CA PHE A 147 -3.30 43.98 17.04
C PHE A 147 -2.09 43.94 16.11
N TYR A 148 -1.79 45.08 15.51
CA TYR A 148 -0.67 45.35 14.61
C TYR A 148 0.59 45.60 15.46
N ASP A 149 1.69 44.89 15.24
CA ASP A 149 3.02 45.29 15.74
C ASP A 149 4.02 45.39 14.57
N PRO A 150 4.54 46.59 14.24
CA PRO A 150 5.30 46.85 13.03
C PRO A 150 6.80 47.07 13.29
N TYR A 151 7.56 46.06 13.75
CA TYR A 151 9.03 46.16 13.72
C TYR A 151 9.68 44.80 13.53
N TYR A 152 10.18 44.49 12.33
CA TYR A 152 11.56 44.06 12.10
C TYR A 152 11.83 43.74 10.61
N SER A 153 12.87 44.37 10.06
CA SER A 153 13.53 44.06 8.79
C SER A 153 15.03 44.41 8.96
N PRO A 154 15.94 44.05 8.05
CA PRO A 154 16.65 42.77 8.02
C PRO A 154 18.18 42.98 8.04
N TYR A 155 18.97 42.02 8.54
CA TYR A 155 20.42 42.04 8.23
C TYR A 155 20.93 40.66 7.81
N TYR A 156 21.33 40.65 6.54
CA TYR A 156 22.05 39.62 5.81
C TYR A 156 23.54 39.93 5.95
N SER A 157 24.39 38.95 6.29
CA SER A 157 25.79 38.95 5.82
C SER A 157 26.40 37.54 5.84
N PRO A 158 27.21 37.15 4.82
CA PRO A 158 27.60 35.77 4.54
C PRO A 158 29.14 35.53 4.65
N TYR A 159 29.61 34.42 5.22
CA TYR A 159 30.97 33.90 4.93
C TYR A 159 31.09 32.38 5.20
N TYR A 160 31.38 31.63 4.12
CA TYR A 160 32.35 30.51 3.94
C TYR A 160 32.86 29.72 5.19
N SER A 161 33.12 28.41 5.23
CA SER A 161 33.04 27.21 4.35
C SER A 161 33.62 26.00 5.18
N PRO A 162 34.08 24.84 4.64
CA PRO A 162 33.41 23.53 4.74
C PRO A 162 34.28 22.40 5.34
N TYR A 163 33.74 21.24 5.73
CA TYR A 163 34.40 19.91 5.65
C TYR A 163 33.33 18.81 5.93
N TYR A 164 32.75 18.17 4.91
CA TYR A 164 33.14 16.88 4.29
C TYR A 164 32.75 15.63 5.10
N TYR A 165 31.67 14.93 4.69
CA TYR A 165 31.69 13.53 4.23
C TYR A 165 30.31 13.12 3.63
N PRO A 166 30.26 12.18 2.66
CA PRO A 166 29.20 12.05 1.66
C PRO A 166 28.23 10.89 1.94
N TYR A 167 26.97 11.04 1.53
CA TYR A 167 26.28 10.13 0.61
C TYR A 167 24.88 10.70 0.34
N SER A 168 24.64 11.00 -0.92
CA SER A 168 23.51 11.71 -1.48
C SER A 168 22.24 10.85 -1.57
N TYR A 169 21.15 11.29 -0.96
CA TYR A 169 19.81 11.10 -1.52
C TYR A 169 19.03 12.41 -1.40
N SER A 170 18.62 12.90 -2.57
CA SER A 170 17.95 14.17 -2.82
C SER A 170 16.56 14.20 -2.19
N TYR A 171 16.39 15.01 -1.14
CA TYR A 171 15.09 15.60 -0.80
C TYR A 171 15.26 17.12 -0.81
N ASN A 172 14.78 17.70 -1.90
CA ASN A 172 14.67 19.13 -2.11
C ASN A 172 13.64 19.70 -1.11
N ARG A 173 14.12 20.20 0.03
CA ARG A 173 13.30 21.00 0.96
C ARG A 173 13.08 22.38 0.33
N TYR A 174 11.95 22.53 -0.35
CA TYR A 174 11.43 23.84 -0.71
C TYR A 174 11.00 24.56 0.59
N SER A 175 11.75 25.59 0.98
CA SER A 175 11.41 26.50 2.08
C SER A 175 10.53 27.63 1.52
N PRO A 176 9.26 27.78 1.94
CA PRO A 176 8.35 28.77 1.37
C PRO A 176 8.33 30.02 2.24
N TYR A 177 9.24 30.95 1.99
CA TYR A 177 9.08 32.35 2.42
C TYR A 177 9.20 33.26 1.20
N GLY A 178 8.06 33.48 0.55
CA GLY A 178 7.86 34.50 -0.47
C GLY A 178 6.59 35.26 -0.11
N ASN A 179 6.78 36.42 0.53
CA ASN A 179 5.71 37.37 0.86
C ASN A 179 5.20 38.02 -0.43
N TYR A 180 3.95 37.75 -0.81
CA TYR A 180 3.23 38.58 -1.78
C TYR A 180 1.79 38.80 -1.31
N TYR A 181 1.51 40.04 -0.92
CA TYR A 181 0.17 40.60 -0.83
C TYR A 181 -0.56 40.43 -2.17
N SER A 182 -1.77 39.87 -2.16
CA SER A 182 -2.69 39.94 -3.30
C SER A 182 -4.15 39.93 -2.81
N PRO A 183 -5.01 40.83 -3.32
CA PRO A 183 -6.34 41.12 -2.78
C PRO A 183 -7.39 40.09 -3.22
N TYR A 184 -8.40 39.89 -2.36
CA TYR A 184 -9.69 39.23 -2.64
C TYR A 184 -9.64 37.98 -3.54
N ARG A 185 -9.42 36.81 -2.92
CA ARG A 185 -9.75 35.52 -3.54
C ARG A 185 -10.78 34.78 -2.70
N GLN A 186 -11.92 34.52 -3.34
CA GLN A 186 -12.87 33.49 -2.92
C GLN A 186 -12.09 32.20 -2.69
N ASN A 187 -12.32 31.59 -1.53
CA ASN A 187 -11.57 30.47 -0.96
C ASN A 187 -11.61 29.24 -1.90
N PRO A 188 -10.61 29.01 -2.77
CA PRO A 188 -10.56 27.82 -3.59
C PRO A 188 -10.01 26.70 -2.71
N GLY A 189 -10.67 25.54 -2.67
CA GLY A 189 -10.15 24.37 -1.96
C GLY A 189 -8.67 24.16 -2.31
N ARG A 190 -7.80 24.08 -1.30
CA ARG A 190 -6.36 23.90 -1.50
C ARG A 190 -6.07 22.41 -1.59
N ASN A 191 -5.53 21.98 -2.72
CA ASN A 191 -4.96 20.64 -2.83
C ASN A 191 -3.64 20.62 -2.06
N GLU A 192 -3.56 19.73 -1.07
CA GLU A 192 -2.40 19.53 -0.22
C GLU A 192 -1.91 18.09 -0.37
N LEU A 193 -0.60 17.93 -0.60
CA LEU A 193 0.04 16.61 -0.58
C LEU A 193 0.15 16.14 0.87
N ARG A 194 -0.51 15.03 1.18
CA ARG A 194 -0.46 14.37 2.49
C ARG A 194 0.18 13.00 2.38
N GLN A 195 0.85 12.60 3.45
CA GLN A 195 1.49 11.30 3.57
C GLN A 195 0.63 10.39 4.44
N TYR A 196 0.53 9.12 4.06
CA TYR A 196 -0.33 8.13 4.68
C TYR A 196 0.40 6.82 4.91
N LEU A 197 -0.08 6.08 5.90
CA LEU A 197 0.30 4.71 6.20
C LEU A 197 -0.88 3.78 5.92
N ILE A 198 -0.59 2.54 5.55
CA ILE A 198 -1.58 1.47 5.55
C ILE A 198 -1.08 0.36 6.46
N ASP A 199 -1.92 -0.01 7.42
CA ASP A 199 -1.73 -1.25 8.16
C ASP A 199 -2.14 -2.42 7.26
N PHE A 200 -1.18 -3.25 6.83
CA PHE A 200 -1.48 -4.34 5.91
C PHE A 200 -2.28 -5.48 6.56
N ASP A 201 -2.32 -5.60 7.89
CA ASP A 201 -3.13 -6.63 8.53
C ASP A 201 -4.61 -6.25 8.49
N SER A 202 -4.93 -5.01 8.87
CA SER A 202 -6.30 -4.52 9.00
C SER A 202 -6.84 -3.77 7.78
N GLY A 203 -5.99 -3.29 6.89
CA GLY A 203 -6.35 -2.43 5.76
C GLY A 203 -6.63 -0.97 6.13
N LYS A 204 -6.44 -0.59 7.40
CA LYS A 204 -6.70 0.78 7.85
C LYS A 204 -5.68 1.75 7.27
N ILE A 205 -6.19 2.87 6.77
CA ILE A 205 -5.39 4.00 6.29
C ILE A 205 -5.27 5.01 7.43
N LEU A 206 -4.04 5.38 7.75
CA LEU A 206 -3.69 6.28 8.86
C LEU A 206 -2.85 7.44 8.33
N GLU A 207 -2.89 8.58 9.02
CA GLU A 207 -1.98 9.70 8.68
C GLU A 207 -0.53 9.33 9.05
N TYR A 208 0.43 9.84 8.27
CA TYR A 208 1.84 9.64 8.55
C TYR A 208 2.34 10.64 9.61
N ASP A 209 2.09 10.30 10.87
CA ASP A 209 2.50 11.06 12.04
C ASP A 209 3.15 10.15 13.12
N ILE A 210 3.62 10.78 14.20
CA ILE A 210 4.35 10.08 15.27
C ILE A 210 3.43 9.09 16.00
N GLU A 211 2.18 9.47 16.25
CA GLU A 211 1.22 8.71 17.05
C GLU A 211 0.82 7.43 16.32
N ASN A 212 0.44 7.56 15.05
CA ASN A 212 0.10 6.44 14.18
C ASN A 212 1.33 5.56 13.88
N THR A 213 2.52 6.14 13.71
CA THR A 213 3.75 5.34 13.55
C THR A 213 4.03 4.52 14.81
N GLU A 214 3.99 5.14 16.00
CA GLU A 214 4.19 4.46 17.28
C GLU A 214 3.17 3.34 17.47
N LEU A 215 1.88 3.61 17.19
CA LEU A 215 0.79 2.62 17.26
C LEU A 215 1.07 1.39 16.40
N LEU A 216 1.52 1.57 15.16
CA LEU A 216 1.81 0.44 14.28
C LEU A 216 3.04 -0.34 14.73
N LEU A 217 4.06 0.36 15.27
CA LEU A 217 5.28 -0.25 15.80
C LEU A 217 5.04 -1.07 17.07
N MET A 218 3.95 -0.83 17.82
CA MET A 218 3.60 -1.60 19.03
C MET A 218 3.52 -3.12 18.79
N ARG A 219 3.31 -3.56 17.55
CA ARG A 219 3.34 -4.98 17.16
C ARG A 219 4.71 -5.63 17.33
N ASP A 220 5.77 -4.85 17.41
CA ASP A 220 7.12 -5.30 17.70
C ASP A 220 7.63 -4.61 18.98
N SER A 221 7.58 -5.31 20.11
CA SER A 221 7.84 -4.73 21.42
C SER A 221 9.24 -4.12 21.54
N GLU A 222 10.26 -4.77 20.98
CA GLU A 222 11.65 -4.28 21.03
C GLU A 222 11.80 -2.98 20.24
N LEU A 223 11.25 -2.95 19.02
CA LEU A 223 11.36 -1.80 18.14
C LEU A 223 10.51 -0.62 18.65
N HIS A 224 9.35 -0.92 19.21
CA HIS A 224 8.50 0.06 19.89
C HIS A 224 9.22 0.70 21.08
N GLU A 225 9.82 -0.10 21.96
CA GLU A 225 10.59 0.42 23.10
C GLU A 225 11.78 1.29 22.65
N GLU A 226 12.49 0.87 21.59
CA GLU A 226 13.58 1.66 21.01
C GLU A 226 13.05 3.02 20.51
N TYR A 227 11.93 3.02 19.80
CA TYR A 227 11.33 4.23 19.23
C TYR A 227 10.81 5.19 20.30
N VAL A 228 10.11 4.68 21.32
CA VAL A 228 9.49 5.49 22.37
C VAL A 228 10.53 6.25 23.21
N ARG A 229 11.72 5.66 23.40
CA ARG A 229 12.84 6.29 24.12
C ARG A 229 13.45 7.48 23.39
N LEU A 230 13.16 7.66 22.09
CA LEU A 230 13.68 8.79 21.32
C LEU A 230 12.98 10.11 21.70
N PRO A 231 13.70 11.24 21.68
CA PRO A 231 13.07 12.56 21.75
C PRO A 231 12.12 12.79 20.57
N ASN A 232 11.01 13.51 20.77
CA ASN A 232 9.99 13.76 19.73
C ASN A 232 10.55 14.26 18.38
N LYS A 233 11.58 15.11 18.41
CA LYS A 233 12.27 15.57 17.20
C LYS A 233 12.89 14.40 16.42
N LYS A 234 13.59 13.50 17.12
CA LYS A 234 14.19 12.30 16.54
C LYS A 234 13.13 11.29 16.08
N LYS A 235 12.05 11.12 16.84
CA LYS A 235 10.90 10.31 16.43
C LYS A 235 10.39 10.74 15.06
N LYS A 236 10.12 12.05 14.89
CA LYS A 236 9.65 12.64 13.63
C LYS A 236 10.62 12.41 12.48
N ASP A 237 11.91 12.67 12.69
CA ASP A 237 12.94 12.55 11.65
C ASP A 237 13.18 11.08 11.25
N LEU A 238 12.94 10.12 12.15
CA LEU A 238 13.25 8.71 11.96
C LEU A 238 12.03 7.81 11.71
N MET A 239 10.81 8.33 11.64
CA MET A 239 9.58 7.54 11.42
C MET A 239 9.75 6.51 10.29
N PHE A 240 10.14 6.96 9.09
CA PHE A 240 10.32 6.07 7.94
C PHE A 240 11.41 5.01 8.15
N VAL A 241 12.48 5.36 8.90
CA VAL A 241 13.55 4.42 9.22
C VAL A 241 13.02 3.30 10.11
N TYR A 242 12.21 3.62 11.12
CA TYR A 242 11.61 2.60 11.99
C TYR A 242 10.55 1.77 11.29
N ILE A 243 9.76 2.36 10.39
CA ILE A 243 8.83 1.60 9.54
C ILE A 243 9.60 0.59 8.67
N ARG A 244 10.72 1.01 8.08
CA ARG A 244 11.59 0.10 7.31
C ARG A 244 12.16 -1.01 8.18
N LYS A 245 12.71 -0.69 9.35
CA LYS A 245 13.20 -1.69 10.32
C LYS A 245 12.09 -2.68 10.70
N PHE A 246 10.87 -2.19 10.95
CA PHE A 246 9.71 -3.01 11.27
C PHE A 246 9.40 -3.99 10.14
N ASN A 247 9.31 -3.52 8.90
CA ASN A 247 9.03 -4.37 7.73
C ASN A 247 10.17 -5.37 7.42
N GLU A 248 11.42 -5.01 7.72
CA GLU A 248 12.56 -5.92 7.58
C GLU A 248 12.51 -7.06 8.62
N LYS A 249 12.17 -6.74 9.87
CA LYS A 249 12.03 -7.70 10.98
C LYS A 249 10.73 -8.50 10.91
N ASN A 250 9.67 -7.91 10.38
CA ASN A 250 8.34 -8.48 10.21
C ASN A 250 7.96 -8.43 8.72
N PRO A 251 8.48 -9.36 7.89
CA PRO A 251 8.19 -9.36 6.46
C PRO A 251 6.71 -9.57 6.16
N LEU A 252 6.23 -8.88 5.14
CA LEU A 252 4.93 -9.14 4.54
C LEU A 252 4.99 -10.44 3.73
N TYR A 253 3.97 -11.29 3.85
CA TYR A 253 3.75 -12.47 3.00
C TYR A 253 2.45 -12.31 2.22
N LEU A 254 2.49 -12.66 0.94
CA LEU A 254 1.38 -12.54 0.01
C LEU A 254 1.17 -13.85 -0.74
N PRO A 255 -0.04 -14.13 -1.26
CA PRO A 255 -0.25 -15.28 -2.11
C PRO A 255 0.71 -15.29 -3.30
N SER A 256 1.31 -16.44 -3.60
CA SER A 256 2.12 -16.59 -4.80
C SER A 256 1.24 -16.37 -6.02
N ASN A 257 1.68 -15.55 -6.97
CA ASN A 257 1.07 -15.52 -8.29
C ASN A 257 1.35 -16.87 -8.93
N GLN A 258 0.40 -17.81 -8.88
CA GLN A 258 0.49 -18.98 -9.72
C GLN A 258 0.52 -18.47 -11.16
N ALA A 259 1.66 -18.65 -11.82
CA ALA A 259 1.80 -18.35 -13.23
C ALA A 259 0.80 -19.24 -13.97
N PHE A 260 -0.27 -18.64 -14.48
CA PHE A 260 -1.10 -19.25 -15.52
C PHE A 260 -0.46 -18.94 -16.88
#